data_AF-A0A7L3EXE0-F1
#
_entry.id   AF-A0A7L3EXE0-F1
#
_cell.length_a   1.000
_cell.length_b   1.000
_cell.length_c   1.000
_cell.angle_alpha   90.00
_cell.angle_beta   90.00
_cell.angle_gamma   90.00
#
_symmetry.space_group_name_H-M   'P 1'
#
loop_
_entity.id
_entity.type
_entity.pdbx_description
1 polymer ?
#
loop_
_entity_poly.entity_id
_entity_poly.type
_entity_poly.pdbx_seq_one_letter_code
_entity_poly.pdbx_strand_id
1 'polypeptide(L)' 'MSQFIVQCLNPYRKPDCKVGRITTTEDFKHLARKVGMGEPGGAATWGVQGHRDVSRERIKKYMQKFGILYKPKEDTELE' A
#
# COMPACT_ATOMS: atom_id res chain seq x y z
N MET A 1 -9.02 -2.25 -11.20
CA MET A 1 -8.46 -1.97 -9.86
C MET A 1 -9.10 -2.94 -8.87
N SER A 2 -8.30 -3.71 -8.14
CA SER A 2 -8.82 -4.74 -7.24
C SER A 2 -9.54 -4.10 -6.04
N GLN A 3 -10.84 -4.38 -5.87
CA GLN A 3 -11.72 -3.75 -4.88
C GLN A 3 -11.26 -4.00 -3.42
N PHE A 4 -10.50 -5.08 -3.22
CA PHE A 4 -9.87 -5.44 -1.96
C PHE A 4 -8.73 -4.49 -1.56
N ILE A 5 -7.90 -4.05 -2.52
CA ILE A 5 -6.79 -3.14 -2.26
C ILE A 5 -7.30 -1.75 -1.86
N VAL A 6 -8.37 -1.30 -2.51
CA VAL A 6 -9.07 -0.06 -2.16
C VAL A 6 -9.61 -0.12 -0.73
N GLN A 7 -10.20 -1.24 -0.31
CA GLN A 7 -10.66 -1.44 1.06
C GLN A 7 -9.50 -1.44 2.08
N CYS A 8 -8.36 -2.06 1.75
CA CYS A 8 -7.18 -2.03 2.62
C CYS A 8 -6.56 -0.64 2.74
N LEU A 9 -6.58 0.18 1.67
CA LEU A 9 -5.96 1.50 1.65
C LEU A 9 -6.87 2.63 2.18
N ASN A 10 -8.20 2.47 2.11
CA ASN A 10 -9.17 3.43 2.65
C ASN A 10 -8.89 3.93 4.08
N PRO A 11 -8.54 3.08 5.07
CA PRO A 11 -8.21 3.56 6.43
C PRO A 11 -6.95 4.45 6.47
N TYR A 12 -5.99 4.25 5.57
CA TYR A 12 -4.77 5.06 5.48
C TYR A 12 -5.01 6.43 4.85
N ARG A 13 -6.11 6.59 4.12
CA ARG A 13 -6.57 7.88 3.60
C ARG A 13 -7.27 8.73 4.66
N LYS A 14 -7.62 8.16 5.81
CA LYS A 14 -8.23 8.93 6.92
C LYS A 14 -7.19 9.80 7.61
N PRO A 15 -7.57 11.02 8.04
CA PRO A 15 -6.65 11.91 8.74
C PRO A 15 -6.22 11.38 10.12
N ASP A 16 -7.01 10.47 10.69
CA ASP A 16 -6.77 9.80 11.96
C ASP A 16 -5.68 8.71 11.87
N CYS A 17 -5.22 8.38 10.65
CA CYS A 17 -4.20 7.34 10.48
C CYS A 17 -2.82 7.85 10.95
N LYS A 18 -2.25 7.15 11.94
CA LYS A 18 -0.97 7.51 12.55
C LYS A 18 0.26 6.96 11.82
N VAL A 19 0.08 6.06 10.86
CA VAL A 19 1.16 5.41 10.10
C VAL A 19 0.81 5.34 8.62
N GLY A 20 1.78 5.67 7.75
CA GLY A 20 1.64 5.65 6.29
C GLY A 20 0.43 6.39 5.78
N ARG A 21 0.08 7.51 6.41
CA ARG A 21 -1.05 8.33 6.02
C ARG A 21 -0.87 8.81 4.59
N ILE A 22 -1.89 8.58 3.79
CA ILE A 22 -1.96 9.01 2.40
C ILE A 22 -2.61 10.39 2.37
N THR A 23 -1.88 11.39 1.90
CA THR A 23 -2.37 12.78 1.79
C THR A 23 -3.02 13.06 0.46
N THR A 24 -2.50 12.50 -0.64
CA THR A 24 -3.00 12.77 -1.98
C THR A 24 -3.69 11.56 -2.61
N THR A 25 -4.59 11.83 -3.55
CA THR A 25 -5.27 10.77 -4.32
C THR A 25 -4.32 10.13 -5.33
N GLU A 26 -3.24 10.82 -5.71
CA GLU A 26 -2.19 10.29 -6.59
C GLU A 26 -1.41 9.18 -5.88
N ASP A 27 -0.95 9.43 -4.65
CA ASP A 27 -0.31 8.43 -3.78
C ASP A 27 -1.22 7.21 -3.56
N PHE A 28 -2.52 7.45 -3.34
CA PHE A 28 -3.50 6.38 -3.18
C PHE A 28 -3.57 5.50 -4.42
N LYS A 29 -3.63 6.10 -5.61
CA LYS A 29 -3.65 5.36 -6.88
C LYS A 29 -2.34 4.64 -7.13
N HIS A 30 -1.20 5.25 -6.77
CA HIS A 30 0.12 4.65 -6.90
C HIS A 30 0.22 3.39 -6.03
N LEU A 31 -0.09 3.48 -4.74
CA LEU A 31 -0.14 2.33 -3.83
C LEU A 31 -1.16 1.28 -4.28
N ALA A 32 -2.36 1.70 -4.67
CA ALA A 32 -3.38 0.76 -5.14
C ALA A 32 -2.93 0.00 -6.39
N ARG A 33 -2.15 0.67 -7.25
CA ARG A 33 -1.54 0.09 -8.44
C ARG A 33 -0.33 -0.79 -8.08
N LYS A 34 0.57 -0.35 -7.21
CA LYS A 34 1.75 -1.13 -6.77
C LYS A 34 1.33 -2.43 -6.05
N VAL A 35 0.38 -2.32 -5.13
CA VAL A 35 -0.15 -3.47 -4.38
C VAL A 35 -1.10 -4.33 -5.24
N GLY A 36 -1.86 -3.71 -6.16
CA GLY A 36 -2.90 -4.38 -6.93
C GLY A 36 -2.49 -4.91 -8.31
N MET A 37 -1.44 -4.37 -8.93
CA MET A 37 -0.96 -4.85 -10.22
C MET A 37 0.06 -5.97 -10.11
N GLY A 38 0.80 -6.10 -8.99
CA GLY A 38 1.88 -7.08 -8.90
C GLY A 38 2.91 -6.83 -9.99
N GLU A 39 4.01 -6.17 -9.67
CA GLU A 39 5.01 -5.87 -10.69
C GLU A 39 5.42 -7.12 -11.49
N PRO A 40 5.56 -7.04 -12.82
CA PRO A 40 6.17 -8.10 -13.61
C PRO A 40 7.67 -8.14 -13.30
N GLY A 41 8.03 -8.80 -12.20
CA GLY A 41 9.42 -8.96 -11.72
C GLY A 41 9.55 -8.90 -10.20
N GLY A 42 8.67 -8.14 -9.53
CA GLY A 42 8.67 -7.94 -8.08
C GLY A 42 7.40 -8.50 -7.44
N ALA A 43 7.45 -9.77 -7.04
CA ALA A 43 6.47 -10.41 -6.15
C ALA A 43 4.99 -10.20 -6.53
N ALA A 44 4.48 -11.06 -7.41
CA ALA A 44 3.05 -11.39 -7.56
C ALA A 44 2.37 -11.93 -6.26
N THR A 45 2.97 -11.72 -5.08
CA THR A 45 2.58 -12.36 -3.81
C THR A 45 1.59 -11.56 -2.96
N TRP A 46 1.25 -10.33 -3.33
CA TRP A 46 0.29 -9.50 -2.57
C TRP A 46 -1.17 -9.85 -2.87
N GLY A 47 -1.42 -10.42 -4.06
CA GLY A 47 -2.75 -10.75 -4.58
C GLY A 47 -2.97 -12.23 -4.88
N VAL A 48 -1.97 -13.10 -4.75
CA VAL A 48 -2.13 -14.54 -4.95
C VAL A 48 -2.76 -15.18 -3.69
N GLN A 49 -4.05 -15.45 -3.83
CA GLN A 49 -4.83 -16.55 -3.24
C GLN A 49 -4.63 -16.83 -1.73
N GLY A 50 -5.49 -16.24 -0.89
CA GLY A 50 -5.93 -16.91 0.35
C GLY A 50 -5.72 -16.15 1.66
N HIS A 51 -4.79 -15.19 1.73
CA HIS A 51 -4.46 -14.53 3.00
C HIS A 51 -4.64 -13.00 2.92
N ARG A 52 -5.91 -12.56 2.91
CA ARG A 52 -6.29 -11.14 3.03
C ARG A 52 -5.60 -10.43 4.20
N ASP A 53 -5.36 -11.18 5.27
CA ASP A 53 -4.67 -10.72 6.47
C ASP A 53 -3.18 -10.43 6.21
N VAL A 54 -2.48 -11.31 5.47
CA VAL A 54 -1.05 -11.12 5.14
C VAL A 54 -0.85 -9.92 4.23
N SER A 55 -1.74 -9.70 3.24
CA SER A 55 -1.67 -8.51 2.39
C SER A 55 -1.80 -7.24 3.23
N ARG A 56 -2.72 -7.22 4.21
CA ARG A 56 -2.93 -6.09 5.12
C ARG A 56 -1.74 -5.85 6.04
N GLU A 57 -1.21 -6.89 6.65
CA GLU A 57 -0.04 -6.81 7.53
C GLU A 57 1.20 -6.33 6.79
N ARG A 58 1.43 -6.82 5.57
CA ARG A 58 2.57 -6.37 4.77
C ARG A 58 2.43 -4.91 4.34
N ILE A 59 1.24 -4.43 3.95
CA ILE A 59 0.99 -3.00 3.69
C ILE A 59 1.26 -2.19 4.95
N LYS A 60 0.81 -2.67 6.11
CA LYS A 60 1.02 -2.01 7.40
C LYS A 60 2.51 -1.93 7.75
N LYS A 61 3.27 -3.01 7.56
CA LYS A 61 4.72 -3.07 7.77
C LYS A 61 5.47 -2.18 6.79
N TYR A 62 5.01 -2.12 5.53
CA TYR A 62 5.53 -1.22 4.52
C TYR A 62 5.33 0.23 4.94
N MET A 63 4.10 0.61 5.26
CA MET A 63 3.74 1.95 5.74
C MET A 63 4.44 2.34 7.04
N GLN A 64 4.71 1.37 7.91
CA GLN A 64 5.48 1.58 9.14
C GLN A 64 6.95 1.93 8.85
N LYS A 65 7.53 1.51 7.72
CA LYS A 65 8.86 2.01 7.29
C LYS A 65 8.85 3.51 7.00
N PHE A 66 7.78 4.02 6.39
CA PHE A 66 7.63 5.46 6.09
C PHE A 66 7.20 6.29 7.32
N GLY A 67 6.90 5.63 8.45
CA GLY A 67 6.45 6.31 9.67
C GLY A 67 5.04 6.86 9.52
N ILE A 68 4.84 8.16 9.78
CA ILE A 68 3.51 8.79 9.89
C ILE A 68 2.88 9.09 8.52
N LEU A 69 3.71 9.46 7.54
CA LEU A 69 3.28 9.92 6.22
C LEU A 69 3.91 9.05 5.13
N TYR A 70 3.10 8.60 4.19
CA TYR A 70 3.62 7.90 3.02
C TYR A 70 4.37 8.89 2.12
N LYS A 71 5.57 8.54 1.69
CA LYS A 71 6.41 9.35 0.79
C LYS A 71 6.78 8.53 -0.44
N PRO A 72 6.23 8.84 -1.63
CA PRO A 72 6.53 8.08 -2.85
C PRO A 72 7.99 8.23 -3.31
N LYS A 73 8.70 9.31 -2.94
CA LYS A 73 10.14 9.46 -3.27
C LYS A 73 10.97 8.32 -2.68
N GLU A 74 10.72 8.02 -1.41
CA GLU A 74 11.43 7.00 -0.61
C GLU A 74 10.98 5.57 -1.03
N ASP A 75 9.86 5.45 -1.75
CA ASP A 75 9.30 4.22 -2.33
C ASP A 75 10.04 3.81 -3.63
N THR A 76 10.45 4.79 -4.45
CA THR A 76 11.27 4.60 -5.67
C THR A 76 12.74 4.32 -5.33
N GLU A 77 13.23 4.74 -4.16
CA GLU A 77 14.60 4.49 -3.69
C GLU A 77 14.79 3.10 -3.05
N LEU A 78 13.70 2.38 -2.78
CA LEU A 78 13.72 1.04 -2.18
C LEU A 78 13.72 -0.10 -3.23
N GLU A 79 14.00 0.23 -4.50
CA GLU A 79 14.16 -0.72 -5.62
C GLU A 79 15.60 -1.22 -5.77
#